data_AF-A0A957L6C1-F1
#
_entry.id   AF-A0A957L6C1-F1
#
_cell.length_a   1.000
_cell.length_b   1.000
_cell.length_c   1.000
_cell.angle_alpha   90.00
_cell.angle_beta   90.00
_cell.angle_gamma   90.00
#
_symmetry.space_group_name_H-M   'P 1'
#
loop_
_entity.id
_entity.type
_entity.pdbx_description
1 polymer ?
#
loop_
_entity_poly.entity_id
_entity_poly.type
_entity_poly.pdbx_seq_one_letter_code
_entity_poly.pdbx_strand_id
1 'polypeptide(L)'
;MLELLNVLFNQIIILFVWMLAGALLFSQLARYSWLADLAASFRSQQLVLLAGGLMLALGRRLYGTAGLATILFLSAGAVYWPYMGAASGGPAGSPDVTILSHNVYIGNRDFAAIRAEIEAADADLVLLMEATPELGQFLAE
;
A
#
# COMPACT_ATOMS: atom_id res chain seq x y z
N MET A 1 -33.69 -19.20 -16.31
CA MET A 1 -33.21 -17.86 -15.92
C MET A 1 -32.31 -17.90 -14.68
N LEU A 2 -32.75 -18.50 -13.55
CA LEU A 2 -31.95 -18.60 -12.32
C LEU A 2 -30.63 -19.40 -12.49
N GLU A 3 -30.63 -20.46 -13.29
CA GLU A 3 -29.40 -21.22 -13.58
C GLU A 3 -28.37 -20.41 -14.37
N LEU A 4 -28.83 -19.69 -15.40
CA LEU A 4 -27.97 -18.81 -16.19
C LEU A 4 -27.32 -17.73 -15.31
N LEU A 5 -28.10 -17.14 -14.40
CA LEU A 5 -27.60 -16.15 -13.44
C LEU A 5 -26.53 -16.75 -12.50
N ASN A 6 -26.74 -17.98 -12.03
CA ASN A 6 -25.79 -18.68 -11.19
C ASN A 6 -24.46 -18.98 -11.90
N VAL A 7 -24.53 -19.41 -13.16
CA VAL A 7 -23.35 -19.67 -13.99
C VAL A 7 -22.59 -18.38 -14.24
N LEU A 8 -23.29 -17.31 -14.64
CA LEU A 8 -22.69 -16.01 -14.88
C LEU A 8 -21.99 -15.47 -13.62
N PHE A 9 -22.64 -15.57 -12.46
CA PHE A 9 -22.07 -15.13 -11.20
C PHE A 9 -20.79 -15.90 -10.83
N ASN A 10 -20.77 -17.22 -11.02
CA ASN A 10 -19.56 -18.02 -10.80
C ASN A 10 -18.43 -17.60 -11.73
N GLN A 11 -18.74 -17.35 -13.01
CA GLN A 11 -17.74 -16.87 -13.98
C GLN A 11 -17.17 -15.51 -13.59
N ILE A 12 -18.00 -14.61 -13.08
CA ILE A 12 -17.54 -13.31 -12.58
C ILE A 12 -16.53 -13.49 -11.45
N ILE A 13 -16.81 -14.36 -10.47
CA ILE A 13 -15.87 -14.63 -9.35
C ILE A 13 -14.55 -15.21 -9.88
N ILE A 14 -14.63 -16.17 -10.80
CA ILE A 14 -13.45 -16.81 -11.39
C ILE A 14 -12.60 -15.76 -12.11
N LEU A 15 -13.20 -15.00 -13.03
CA LEU A 15 -12.52 -13.96 -13.80
C LEU A 15 -11.93 -12.88 -12.90
N PHE A 16 -12.64 -12.50 -11.85
CA PHE A 16 -12.16 -11.53 -10.87
C PHE A 16 -10.89 -12.00 -10.16
N VAL A 17 -10.86 -13.25 -9.67
CA VAL A 17 -9.65 -13.80 -9.02
C VAL A 17 -8.49 -13.94 -10.02
N TRP A 18 -8.76 -14.36 -11.25
CA TRP A 18 -7.74 -14.42 -12.31
C TRP A 18 -7.20 -13.04 -12.70
N MET A 19 -8.04 -12.02 -12.73
CA MET A 19 -7.63 -10.65 -12.98
C MET A 19 -6.69 -10.15 -11.87
N LEU A 20 -6.99 -10.44 -10.61
CA LEU A 20 -6.10 -10.12 -9.48
C LEU A 20 -4.78 -10.90 -9.56
N ALA A 21 -4.81 -12.17 -9.99
CA ALA A 21 -3.60 -12.95 -10.24
C ALA A 21 -2.73 -12.28 -11.32
N GLY A 22 -3.36 -11.87 -12.44
CA GLY A 22 -2.70 -11.15 -13.52
C GLY A 22 -2.09 -9.83 -13.05
N ALA A 23 -2.82 -9.05 -12.25
CA ALA A 23 -2.32 -7.80 -11.68
C ALA A 23 -1.11 -8.02 -10.75
N LEU A 24 -1.15 -9.05 -9.91
CA LEU A 24 -0.03 -9.42 -9.04
C LEU A 24 1.21 -9.84 -9.83
N LEU A 25 1.04 -10.64 -10.89
CA LEU A 25 2.14 -11.04 -11.77
C LEU A 25 2.68 -9.85 -12.55
N PHE A 26 1.80 -8.99 -13.07
CA PHE A 26 2.19 -7.78 -13.79
C PHE A 26 2.98 -6.82 -12.89
N SER A 27 2.61 -6.72 -11.61
CA SER A 27 3.34 -5.89 -10.64
C SER A 27 4.81 -6.30 -10.44
N GLN A 28 5.20 -7.53 -10.79
CA GLN A 28 6.60 -7.98 -10.75
C GLN A 28 7.48 -7.27 -11.80
N LEU A 29 6.85 -6.62 -12.79
CA LEU A 29 7.50 -5.84 -13.83
C LEU A 29 7.59 -4.35 -13.49
N ALA A 30 7.27 -3.94 -12.25
CA ALA A 30 7.28 -2.54 -11.81
C ALA A 30 8.59 -1.81 -12.15
N ARG A 31 9.74 -2.51 -12.02
CA ARG A 31 11.06 -1.97 -12.39
C ARG A 31 11.22 -1.58 -13.86
N TYR A 32 10.36 -2.07 -14.74
CA TYR A 32 10.45 -1.88 -16.20
C TYR A 32 9.37 -0.97 -16.76
N SER A 33 8.27 -0.75 -16.02
CA SER A 33 7.14 0.02 -16.51
C SER A 33 6.41 0.70 -15.37
N TRP A 34 6.16 2.00 -15.53
CA TRP A 34 5.34 2.79 -14.61
C TRP A 34 3.91 2.24 -14.47
N LEU A 35 3.37 1.59 -15.50
CA LEU A 35 2.05 0.93 -15.42
C LEU A 35 2.09 -0.28 -14.49
N ALA A 36 3.17 -1.05 -14.53
CA ALA A 36 3.36 -2.18 -13.62
C ALA A 36 3.63 -1.70 -12.19
N ASP A 37 4.31 -0.57 -12.04
CA ASP A 37 4.51 0.10 -10.75
C ASP A 37 3.18 0.56 -10.14
N LEU A 38 2.29 1.13 -10.96
CA LEU A 38 0.94 1.47 -10.53
C LEU A 38 0.19 0.25 -9.97
N ALA A 39 0.31 -0.92 -10.60
CA ALA A 39 -0.28 -2.15 -10.07
C ALA A 39 0.36 -2.62 -8.75
N ALA A 40 1.64 -2.34 -8.52
CA ALA A 40 2.34 -2.65 -7.27
C ALA A 40 1.90 -1.74 -6.11
N SER A 41 1.49 -0.51 -6.40
CA SER A 41 1.03 0.46 -5.39
C SER A 41 -0.29 0.08 -4.72
N PHE A 42 -1.11 -0.78 -5.36
CA PHE A 42 -2.42 -1.19 -4.85
C PHE A 42 -2.43 -2.54 -4.11
N ARG A 43 -1.27 -3.02 -3.62
CA ARG A 43 -1.20 -4.37 -3.02
C ARG A 43 -2.04 -4.53 -1.74
N SER A 44 -2.18 -3.50 -0.92
CA SER A 44 -3.04 -3.57 0.28
C SER A 44 -4.53 -3.71 -0.11
N GLN A 45 -4.97 -2.99 -1.14
CA GLN A 45 -6.32 -3.14 -1.71
C GLN A 45 -6.48 -4.51 -2.36
N GLN A 46 -5.47 -5.02 -3.07
CA GLN A 46 -5.48 -6.36 -3.65
C GLN A 46 -5.64 -7.45 -2.59
N LEU A 47 -5.00 -7.32 -1.41
CA LEU A 47 -5.19 -8.27 -0.30
C LEU A 47 -6.64 -8.33 0.18
N VAL A 48 -7.28 -7.16 0.34
CA VAL A 48 -8.70 -7.09 0.72
C VAL A 48 -9.59 -7.71 -0.35
N LEU A 49 -9.32 -7.41 -1.62
CA LEU A 49 -10.08 -7.96 -2.74
C LEU A 49 -9.89 -9.49 -2.88
N LEU A 50 -8.69 -10.00 -2.64
CA LEU A 50 -8.41 -11.44 -2.62
C LEU A 50 -9.12 -12.14 -1.46
N ALA A 51 -9.16 -11.53 -0.27
CA ALA A 51 -9.92 -12.06 0.86
C ALA A 51 -11.42 -12.12 0.53
N GLY A 52 -11.98 -11.07 -0.07
CA GLY A 52 -13.36 -11.07 -0.54
C GLY A 52 -13.64 -12.13 -1.61
N GLY A 53 -12.76 -12.23 -2.62
CA GLY A 53 -12.83 -13.25 -3.67
C GLY A 53 -12.76 -14.68 -3.11
N LEU A 54 -11.90 -14.91 -2.12
CA LEU A 54 -11.80 -16.18 -1.41
C LEU A 54 -13.11 -16.53 -0.68
N MET A 55 -13.67 -15.59 0.11
CA MET A 55 -14.93 -15.81 0.81
C MET A 55 -16.09 -16.12 -0.16
N LEU A 56 -16.18 -15.38 -1.26
CA LEU A 56 -17.18 -15.61 -2.31
C LEU A 56 -16.99 -16.97 -3.00
N ALA A 57 -15.75 -17.35 -3.34
CA ALA A 57 -15.45 -18.63 -3.95
C ALA A 57 -15.79 -19.80 -3.00
N LEU A 58 -15.48 -19.69 -1.71
CA LEU A 58 -15.85 -20.68 -0.70
C LEU A 58 -17.37 -20.80 -0.53
N GLY A 59 -18.08 -19.67 -0.42
CA GLY A 59 -19.54 -19.65 -0.31
C GLY A 59 -20.25 -20.26 -1.52
N ARG A 60 -19.61 -20.21 -2.70
CA ARG A 60 -20.08 -20.83 -3.95
C ARG A 60 -19.49 -22.21 -4.23
N ARG A 61 -18.70 -22.76 -3.30
CA ARG A 61 -18.02 -24.07 -3.41
C ARG A 61 -17.10 -24.19 -4.64
N LEU A 62 -16.54 -23.08 -5.09
CA LEU A 62 -15.57 -22.99 -6.18
C LEU A 62 -14.16 -23.28 -5.63
N TYR A 63 -13.91 -24.51 -5.18
CA TYR A 63 -12.70 -24.84 -4.42
C TYR A 63 -11.39 -24.59 -5.18
N GLY A 64 -11.36 -24.78 -6.50
CA GLY A 64 -10.18 -24.44 -7.31
C GLY A 64 -9.86 -22.95 -7.27
N THR A 65 -10.88 -22.10 -7.41
CA THR A 65 -10.76 -20.63 -7.33
C THR A 65 -10.41 -20.18 -5.91
N ALA A 66 -10.98 -20.81 -4.89
CA ALA A 66 -10.64 -20.55 -3.49
C ALA A 66 -9.18 -20.92 -3.19
N GLY A 67 -8.69 -22.06 -3.71
CA GLY A 67 -7.28 -22.46 -3.59
C GLY A 67 -6.35 -21.43 -4.23
N LEU A 68 -6.65 -20.99 -5.46
CA LEU A 68 -5.88 -19.93 -6.13
C LEU A 68 -5.90 -18.63 -5.32
N ALA A 69 -7.07 -18.16 -4.89
CA ALA A 69 -7.20 -16.93 -4.09
C ALA A 69 -6.40 -17.03 -2.77
N THR A 70 -6.36 -18.20 -2.14
CA THR A 70 -5.57 -18.45 -0.92
C THR A 70 -4.08 -18.32 -1.21
N ILE A 71 -3.57 -18.95 -2.28
CA ILE A 71 -2.15 -18.86 -2.67
C ILE A 71 -1.76 -17.40 -2.95
N LEU A 72 -2.59 -16.67 -3.69
CA LEU A 72 -2.36 -15.26 -4.01
C LEU A 72 -2.40 -14.38 -2.74
N PHE A 73 -3.36 -14.61 -1.85
CA PHE A 73 -3.46 -13.86 -0.60
C PHE A 73 -2.24 -14.10 0.29
N LEU A 74 -1.81 -15.35 0.46
CA LEU A 74 -0.64 -15.68 1.27
C LEU A 74 0.66 -15.16 0.67
N SER A 75 0.84 -15.25 -0.65
CA SER A 75 2.03 -14.73 -1.33
C SER A 75 2.12 -13.20 -1.25
N ALA A 76 1.03 -12.48 -1.49
CA ALA A 76 0.98 -11.04 -1.31
C ALA A 76 1.17 -10.65 0.17
N GLY A 77 0.57 -11.41 1.08
CA GLY A 77 0.63 -11.18 2.52
C GLY A 77 2.04 -11.42 3.09
N ALA A 78 2.75 -12.44 2.63
CA ALA A 78 4.11 -12.74 3.04
C ALA A 78 5.09 -11.59 2.71
N VAL A 79 4.84 -10.86 1.62
CA VAL A 79 5.62 -9.66 1.28
C VAL A 79 5.31 -8.50 2.21
N TYR A 80 4.07 -8.35 2.67
CA TYR A 80 3.65 -7.26 3.56
C TYR A 80 3.92 -7.52 5.04
N TRP A 81 3.91 -8.77 5.46
CA TRP A 81 4.02 -9.17 6.86
C TRP A 81 5.18 -8.50 7.63
N PRO A 82 6.41 -8.40 7.08
CA PRO A 82 7.52 -7.74 7.77
C PRO A 82 7.29 -6.25 8.09
N TYR A 83 6.40 -5.59 7.35
CA TYR A 83 6.17 -4.15 7.45
C TYR A 83 4.99 -3.79 8.36
N MET A 84 4.16 -4.75 8.77
CA MET A 84 2.95 -4.48 9.56
C MET A 84 3.19 -4.30 11.07
N GLY A 85 4.43 -4.46 11.55
CA GLY A 85 4.72 -4.47 13.00
C GLY A 85 6.09 -3.92 13.41
N ALA A 86 6.79 -3.18 12.54
CA ALA A 86 8.11 -2.64 12.86
C ALA A 86 8.01 -1.37 13.73
N ALA A 87 7.52 -1.51 14.96
CA ALA A 87 8.05 -0.74 16.08
C ALA A 87 9.18 -1.58 16.67
N SER A 88 10.33 -1.58 16.01
CA SER A 88 11.55 -2.12 16.62
C SER A 88 11.94 -1.21 17.77
N GLY A 89 11.48 -1.54 18.98
CA GLY A 89 11.98 -0.91 20.19
C GLY A 89 13.50 -1.04 20.18
N GLY A 90 14.20 0.10 20.22
CA GLY A 90 15.66 0.13 20.26
C GLY A 90 16.19 -0.67 21.46
N PRO A 91 17.47 -1.07 21.44
CA PRO A 91 18.12 -1.66 22.61
C PRO A 91 17.87 -0.79 23.85
N ALA A 92 17.43 -1.39 24.96
CA ALA A 92 17.15 -0.65 26.19
C ALA A 92 18.36 0.21 26.60
N GLY A 93 18.12 1.51 26.81
CA GLY A 93 19.17 2.50 27.11
C GLY A 93 19.81 3.16 25.90
N SER A 94 19.32 2.91 24.68
CA SER A 94 19.66 3.73 23.51
C SER A 94 18.96 5.08 23.62
N PRO A 95 19.60 6.20 23.22
CA PRO A 95 18.93 7.49 23.17
C PRO A 95 17.78 7.46 22.16
N ASP A 96 16.64 8.01 22.55
CA ASP A 96 15.52 8.22 21.64
C ASP A 96 15.89 9.34 20.67
N VAL A 97 15.62 9.13 19.39
CA VAL A 97 15.78 10.15 18.32
C VAL A 97 14.45 10.27 17.62
N THR A 98 13.88 11.47 17.67
CA THR A 98 12.62 11.81 17.00
C THR A 98 12.92 12.33 15.61
N ILE A 99 12.35 11.67 14.60
CA ILE A 99 12.53 12.04 13.20
C ILE A 99 11.17 12.45 12.62
N LEU A 100 11.06 13.69 12.16
CA LEU A 100 9.94 14.15 11.35
C LEU A 100 10.24 13.89 9.88
N SER A 101 9.41 13.09 9.21
CA SER A 101 9.42 12.95 7.75
C SER A 101 8.15 13.55 7.18
N HIS A 102 8.26 14.63 6.41
CA HIS A 102 7.12 15.42 5.96
C HIS A 102 7.21 15.71 4.45
N ASN A 103 6.15 15.40 3.71
CA ASN A 103 6.02 15.86 2.33
C ASN A 103 5.23 17.17 2.34
N VAL A 104 5.92 18.26 2.03
CA VAL A 104 5.36 19.63 2.15
C VAL A 104 4.61 20.08 0.89
N TYR A 105 4.57 19.25 -0.16
CA TYR A 105 4.03 19.54 -1.49
C TYR A 105 4.66 20.77 -2.16
N ILE A 106 5.28 20.58 -3.33
CA ILE A 106 6.03 21.64 -4.02
C ILE A 106 5.16 22.88 -4.37
N GLY A 107 3.83 22.71 -4.45
CA GLY A 107 2.89 23.79 -4.74
C GLY A 107 2.42 24.57 -3.51
N ASN A 108 2.72 24.13 -2.29
CA ASN A 108 2.34 24.83 -1.08
C ASN A 108 3.21 26.08 -0.89
N ARG A 109 2.57 27.24 -0.75
CA ARG A 109 3.25 28.54 -0.55
C ARG A 109 3.11 29.07 0.88
N ASP A 110 2.40 28.36 1.74
CA ASP A 110 2.25 28.74 3.14
C ASP A 110 3.42 28.20 3.97
N PHE A 111 4.57 28.85 3.81
CA PHE A 111 5.80 28.45 4.50
C PHE A 111 5.73 28.66 6.01
N ALA A 112 4.88 29.59 6.48
CA ALA A 112 4.67 29.83 7.89
C ALA A 112 3.93 28.66 8.56
N ALA A 113 2.89 28.12 7.90
CA ALA A 113 2.20 26.92 8.37
C ALA A 113 3.15 25.71 8.44
N ILE A 114 3.98 25.51 7.40
CA ILE A 114 4.98 24.43 7.38
C ILE A 114 5.98 24.58 8.54
N ARG A 115 6.50 25.79 8.79
CA ARG A 115 7.40 26.06 9.92
C ARG A 115 6.71 25.73 11.25
N ALA A 116 5.48 26.18 11.45
CA ALA A 116 4.74 25.92 12.68
C ALA A 116 4.52 24.42 12.91
N GLU A 117 4.25 23.64 11.87
CA GLU A 117 4.15 22.18 11.95
C GLU A 117 5.48 21.53 12.34
N ILE A 118 6.59 21.98 11.75
CA ILE A 118 7.93 21.48 12.07
C ILE A 118 8.29 21.78 13.54
N GLU A 119 8.08 23.03 13.97
CA GLU A 119 8.36 23.47 15.35
C GLU A 119 7.48 22.73 16.36
N ALA A 120 6.21 22.48 16.05
CA ALA A 120 5.29 21.75 16.91
C ALA A 120 5.65 20.26 17.07
N ALA A 121 6.40 19.68 16.13
CA ALA A 121 6.80 18.28 16.17
C ALA A 121 7.97 18.00 17.13
N ASP A 122 8.73 19.02 17.52
CA ASP A 122 9.90 18.92 18.43
C ASP A 122 10.86 17.78 18.05
N ALA A 123 11.13 17.63 16.75
CA ALA A 123 11.94 16.53 16.20
C ALA A 123 13.43 16.88 16.19
N ASP A 124 14.28 15.89 16.54
CA ASP A 124 15.75 16.01 16.45
C ASP A 124 16.25 16.13 15.01
N LEU A 125 15.54 15.50 14.07
CA LEU A 125 15.85 15.48 12.64
C LEU A 125 14.58 15.69 11.81
N VAL A 126 14.66 16.59 10.83
CA VAL A 126 13.55 16.90 9.93
C VAL A 126 13.95 16.57 8.48
N LEU A 127 13.18 15.70 7.83
CA LEU A 127 13.31 15.36 6.43
C LEU A 127 12.12 15.90 5.65
N LEU A 128 12.37 16.89 4.79
CA LEU A 128 11.35 17.49 3.94
C LEU A 128 11.42 16.91 2.51
N MET A 129 10.30 16.37 2.05
CA MET A 129 10.10 15.90 0.67
C MET A 129 9.35 16.96 -0.12
N GLU A 130 9.70 17.10 -1.41
CA GLU A 130 9.13 18.11 -2.31
C GLU A 130 9.36 19.57 -1.85
N ALA A 131 10.36 19.82 -0.99
CA ALA A 131 10.74 21.17 -0.57
C ALA A 131 11.34 21.96 -1.75
N THR A 132 10.95 23.23 -1.86
CA THR A 132 11.55 24.15 -2.83
C THR A 132 12.75 24.89 -2.21
N PRO A 133 13.67 25.44 -3.03
CA PRO A 133 14.77 26.27 -2.53
C PRO A 133 14.29 27.48 -1.70
N GLU A 134 13.14 28.08 -2.05
CA GLU A 134 12.59 29.23 -1.33
C GLU A 134 12.12 28.84 0.08
N LEU A 135 11.49 27.66 0.23
CA LEU A 135 11.16 27.15 1.56
C LEU A 135 12.42 26.90 2.39
N GLY A 136 13.46 26.34 1.78
CA GLY A 136 14.75 26.12 2.44
C GLY A 136 15.40 27.41 2.94
N GLN A 137 15.33 28.48 2.14
CA GLN A 137 15.80 29.81 2.56
C GLN A 137 14.94 30.36 3.69
N PHE A 138 13.61 30.30 3.56
CA PHE A 138 12.68 30.77 4.58
C PHE A 138 12.91 30.10 5.94
N LEU A 139 13.23 28.80 5.97
CA LEU A 139 13.48 28.06 7.22
C LEU A 139 14.87 28.31 7.84
N ALA A 140 15.82 28.86 7.07
CA ALA A 140 17.17 29.16 7.55
C ALA A 140 17.27 30.53 8.25
N GLU A 141 16.26 31.38 8.09
CA GLU A 141 16.06 32.65 8.81
C GLU A 141 15.47 32.42 10.20
#